data_AF-A0A2G2VKS3-F1
#
_entry.id   AF-A0A2G2VKS3-F1
#
_cell.length_a   1.000
_cell.length_b   1.000
_cell.length_c   1.000
_cell.angle_alpha   90.00
_cell.angle_beta   90.00
_cell.angle_gamma   90.00
#
_symmetry.space_group_name_H-M   'P 1'
#
loop_
_entity.id
_entity.type
_entity.pdbx_description
1 polymer ?
#
loop_
_entity_poly.entity_id
_entity_poly.type
_entity_poly.pdbx_seq_one_letter_code
_entity_poly.pdbx_strand_id
1 'polypeptide(L)'
;MFPNVGLSVLRRFLNPKSGRTQLHARQKLVQRNASKLAKRVSVCLDVRTNDKGDLVVTKGDQYDVRERTNANEVRNLGKPVDLARQYYKDGADEFSFLNNTAFREFPLGDQPMLQVLRYASGNVFVPLTVGGGIRDFTDGNGRFMAICENWEEQSRTDLPSLWKSVVVSIDPRRVYVKDLKAVEFKTVKVRKPGQGKVFDIDLIKLISDAVSIPVIASGVTGAVEHFTEVFRETNASAALTARISDRKEVN
;
A
#
# COMPACT_ATOMS: atom_id res chain seq x y z
N MET A 1 5.39 -15.04 12.60
CA MET A 1 4.22 -15.21 11.71
C MET A 1 4.74 -15.87 10.44
N PHE A 2 4.06 -16.87 9.86
CA PHE A 2 4.65 -17.74 8.85
C PHE A 2 4.33 -17.24 7.42
N PRO A 3 5.23 -16.50 6.74
CA PRO A 3 5.02 -16.07 5.34
C PRO A 3 4.80 -17.24 4.35
N ASN A 4 5.04 -18.48 4.78
CA ASN A 4 5.06 -19.64 3.90
C ASN A 4 3.84 -20.57 4.02
N VAL A 5 2.77 -20.18 4.74
CA VAL A 5 1.58 -21.05 4.88
C VAL A 5 0.96 -21.36 3.52
N GLY A 6 0.70 -20.34 2.69
CA GLY A 6 0.15 -20.53 1.34
C GLY A 6 1.03 -21.41 0.46
N LEU A 7 2.34 -21.15 0.44
CA LEU A 7 3.32 -21.97 -0.28
C LEU A 7 3.36 -23.41 0.23
N SER A 8 3.18 -23.64 1.53
CA SER A 8 3.14 -25.00 2.09
C SER A 8 1.92 -25.79 1.61
N VAL A 9 0.77 -25.13 1.46
CA VAL A 9 -0.45 -25.73 0.90
C VAL A 9 -0.22 -26.10 -0.57
N LEU A 10 0.32 -25.18 -1.37
CA LEU A 10 0.65 -25.44 -2.77
C LEU A 10 1.68 -26.58 -2.92
N ARG A 11 2.72 -26.61 -2.09
CA ARG A 11 3.71 -27.72 -2.10
C ARG A 11 3.07 -29.07 -1.80
N ARG A 12 2.12 -29.12 -0.86
CA ARG A 12 1.37 -30.36 -0.54
C ARG A 12 0.45 -30.77 -1.68
N PHE A 13 -0.19 -29.81 -2.34
CA PHE A 13 -1.01 -30.06 -3.52
C PHE A 13 -0.18 -30.63 -4.67
N LEU A 14 0.99 -30.04 -4.95
CA LEU A 14 1.90 -30.49 -6.01
C LEU A 14 2.60 -31.82 -5.68
N ASN A 15 2.86 -32.10 -4.40
CA ASN A 15 3.55 -33.31 -3.93
C ASN A 15 2.73 -34.08 -2.88
N PRO A 16 1.62 -34.73 -3.28
CA PRO A 16 0.72 -35.40 -2.34
C PRO A 16 1.36 -36.62 -1.63
N LYS A 17 2.45 -37.17 -2.19
CA LYS A 17 3.13 -38.37 -1.67
C LYS A 17 4.21 -38.09 -0.62
N SER A 18 4.67 -36.85 -0.45
CA SER A 18 5.81 -36.51 0.43
C SER A 18 5.41 -36.13 1.87
N GLY A 19 4.12 -36.22 2.24
CA GLY A 19 3.59 -35.74 3.52
C GLY A 19 2.87 -36.76 4.40
N ARG A 20 2.96 -38.07 4.12
CA ARG A 20 2.33 -39.10 4.99
C ARG A 20 3.17 -39.48 6.21
N THR A 21 4.38 -38.95 6.34
CA THR A 21 5.29 -39.29 7.44
C THR A 21 5.11 -38.32 8.61
N GLN A 22 4.47 -38.82 9.68
CA GLN A 22 4.45 -38.31 11.06
C GLN A 22 3.81 -36.92 11.33
N LEU A 23 2.47 -36.89 11.38
CA LEU A 23 1.71 -35.92 12.18
C LEU A 23 1.33 -36.48 13.58
N HIS A 24 2.01 -37.54 14.02
CA HIS A 24 1.85 -38.12 15.36
C HIS A 24 2.88 -37.54 16.35
N ALA A 25 2.81 -36.25 16.64
CA ALA A 25 3.30 -35.68 17.90
C ALA A 25 2.86 -34.22 18.05
N ARG A 26 1.80 -34.02 18.86
CA ARG A 26 1.52 -32.80 19.64
C ARG A 26 1.73 -31.44 18.96
N GLN A 27 0.66 -30.91 18.39
CA GLN A 27 0.11 -29.66 18.92
C GLN A 27 -1.37 -29.91 19.18
N LYS A 28 -1.81 -29.73 20.43
CA LYS A 28 -3.23 -29.58 20.76
C LYS A 28 -3.69 -28.38 19.93
N LEU A 29 -4.27 -28.62 18.75
CA LEU A 29 -4.95 -27.60 17.99
C LEU A 29 -6.10 -27.14 18.87
N VAL A 30 -5.88 -26.05 19.61
CA VAL A 30 -7.00 -25.31 20.18
C VAL A 30 -7.79 -24.86 18.95
N GLN A 31 -8.91 -25.52 18.69
CA GLN A 31 -9.90 -25.06 17.73
C GLN A 31 -10.44 -23.73 18.23
N ARG A 32 -9.69 -22.66 18.02
CA ARG A 32 -10.21 -21.31 18.09
C ARG A 32 -10.89 -21.07 16.76
N ASN A 33 -12.21 -21.19 16.75
CA ASN A 33 -13.01 -20.69 15.64
C ASN A 33 -12.71 -19.19 15.52
N ALA A 34 -12.01 -18.79 14.46
CA ALA A 34 -11.75 -17.39 14.17
C ALA A 34 -13.09 -16.76 13.77
N SER A 35 -13.67 -15.98 14.69
CA SER A 35 -14.96 -15.30 14.46
C SER A 35 -14.81 -13.99 13.69
N LYS A 36 -13.57 -13.52 13.46
CA LYS A 36 -13.25 -12.24 12.83
C LYS A 36 -11.96 -12.35 12.01
N LEU A 37 -11.85 -11.52 10.97
CA LEU A 37 -10.60 -11.35 10.22
C LEU A 37 -9.51 -10.75 11.12
N ALA A 38 -8.26 -11.12 10.84
CA ALA A 38 -7.11 -10.47 11.47
C ALA A 38 -7.04 -9.00 11.06
N LYS A 39 -6.54 -8.15 11.97
CA LYS A 39 -6.24 -6.75 11.67
C LYS A 39 -5.00 -6.72 10.76
N ARG A 40 -5.13 -6.15 9.56
CA ARG A 40 -4.09 -6.17 8.54
C ARG A 40 -3.19 -4.94 8.63
N VAL A 41 -1.88 -5.15 8.51
CA VAL A 41 -0.87 -4.09 8.39
C VAL A 41 -0.40 -4.01 6.93
N SER A 42 -0.74 -2.90 6.28
CA SER A 42 -0.36 -2.61 4.89
C SER A 42 0.83 -1.64 4.85
N VAL A 43 1.74 -1.85 3.90
CA VAL A 43 2.93 -1.02 3.74
C VAL A 43 2.85 -0.25 2.42
N CYS A 44 2.99 1.07 2.49
CA CYS A 44 3.01 1.93 1.33
C CYS A 44 4.43 2.35 0.96
N LEU A 45 4.81 2.16 -0.29
CA LEU A 45 6.10 2.55 -0.84
C LEU A 45 5.90 3.66 -1.88
N ASP A 46 6.40 4.86 -1.58
CA ASP A 46 6.40 5.99 -2.52
C ASP A 46 7.55 5.83 -3.51
N VAL A 47 7.23 5.43 -4.74
CA VAL A 47 8.20 5.13 -5.80
C VAL A 47 8.36 6.35 -6.72
N ARG A 48 9.59 6.82 -6.85
CA ARG A 48 9.97 7.96 -7.69
C ARG A 48 11.17 7.63 -8.55
N THR A 49 11.40 8.48 -9.53
CA THR A 49 12.63 8.48 -10.33
C THR A 49 13.64 9.42 -9.67
N ASN A 50 14.86 8.95 -9.41
CA ASN A 50 15.95 9.82 -8.95
C ASN A 50 16.55 10.63 -10.12
N ASP A 51 17.53 11.50 -9.83
CA ASP A 51 18.16 12.34 -10.85
C ASP A 51 18.93 11.54 -11.93
N LYS A 52 19.19 10.24 -11.70
CA LYS A 52 19.84 9.32 -12.66
C LYS A 52 18.85 8.52 -13.52
N GLY A 53 17.54 8.66 -13.28
CA GLY A 53 16.53 7.85 -13.96
C GLY A 53 16.16 6.54 -13.26
N ASP A 54 16.80 6.20 -12.13
CA ASP A 54 16.51 4.97 -11.40
C ASP A 54 15.25 5.10 -10.54
N LEU A 55 14.50 4.00 -10.42
CA LEU A 55 13.41 3.91 -9.45
C LEU A 55 13.91 3.71 -8.03
N VAL A 56 13.50 4.62 -7.15
CA VAL A 56 13.85 4.64 -5.74
C VAL A 56 12.61 4.83 -4.87
N VAL A 57 12.64 4.26 -3.66
CA VAL A 57 11.64 4.57 -2.64
C VAL A 57 12.09 5.80 -1.87
N THR A 58 11.18 6.74 -1.66
CA THR A 58 11.49 8.01 -1.00
C THR A 58 10.66 8.22 0.25
N LYS A 59 11.19 9.03 1.17
CA LYS A 59 10.48 9.46 2.39
C LYS A 59 9.95 10.88 2.19
N GLY A 60 8.71 11.01 1.72
CA GLY A 60 8.05 12.31 1.68
C GLY A 60 7.68 12.81 3.07
N ASP A 61 7.95 14.09 3.35
CA ASP A 61 7.20 14.89 4.31
C ASP A 61 6.57 16.04 3.53
N GLN A 62 5.25 15.97 3.30
CA GLN A 62 4.53 16.98 2.50
C GLN A 62 5.19 17.29 1.14
N TYR A 63 5.54 16.25 0.38
CA TYR A 63 6.20 16.34 -0.94
C TYR A 63 7.65 16.85 -0.94
N ASP A 64 8.23 17.24 0.20
CA ASP A 64 9.66 17.50 0.34
C ASP A 64 10.42 16.18 0.50
N VAL A 65 10.98 15.72 -0.62
CA VAL A 65 11.72 14.45 -0.74
C VAL A 65 13.22 14.67 -0.92
N ARG A 66 13.70 15.91 -0.94
CA ARG A 66 15.11 16.21 -1.13
C ARG A 66 15.83 16.40 0.21
N GLU A 67 17.11 16.08 0.25
CA GLU A 67 17.96 16.39 1.40
C GLU A 67 18.18 17.90 1.52
N ARG A 68 18.24 18.40 2.75
CA ARG A 68 18.66 19.78 3.05
C ARG A 68 20.19 19.91 3.09
N THR A 69 20.88 19.20 2.19
CA THR A 69 22.32 19.27 1.98
C THR A 69 22.61 20.11 0.74
N ASN A 70 23.85 20.57 0.56
CA ASN A 70 24.24 21.40 -0.59
C ASN A 70 23.98 20.73 -1.95
N ALA A 71 23.85 19.40 -1.99
CA ALA A 71 23.63 18.62 -3.21
C ALA A 71 22.14 18.47 -3.59
N ASN A 72 21.20 18.78 -2.67
CA ASN A 72 19.75 18.72 -2.90
C ASN A 72 19.26 17.39 -3.50
N GLU A 73 19.90 16.27 -3.16
CA GLU A 73 19.61 14.95 -3.75
C GLU A 73 18.30 14.37 -3.21
N VAL A 74 17.66 13.50 -4.00
CA VAL A 74 16.44 12.79 -3.60
C VAL A 74 16.77 11.76 -2.50
N ARG A 75 16.09 11.84 -1.35
CA ARG A 75 16.26 10.88 -0.25
C ARG A 75 15.92 9.47 -0.69
N ASN A 76 16.93 8.61 -0.72
CA ASN A 76 16.83 7.25 -1.23
C ASN A 76 16.75 6.24 -0.08
N LEU A 77 15.62 5.53 0.01
CA LEU A 77 15.43 4.42 0.96
C LEU A 77 15.78 3.06 0.35
N GLY A 78 16.20 3.02 -0.91
CA GLY A 78 16.56 1.83 -1.67
C GLY A 78 15.57 1.51 -2.79
N LYS A 79 15.79 0.36 -3.42
CA LYS A 79 14.99 -0.11 -4.56
C LYS A 79 13.62 -0.63 -4.08
N PRO A 80 12.52 -0.35 -4.81
CA PRO A 80 11.17 -0.77 -4.41
C PRO A 80 11.02 -2.28 -4.16
N VAL A 81 11.60 -3.11 -5.03
CA VAL A 81 11.50 -4.58 -4.96
C VAL A 81 12.21 -5.13 -3.73
N ASP A 82 13.41 -4.65 -3.45
CA ASP A 82 14.22 -5.10 -2.31
C ASP A 82 13.55 -4.72 -0.99
N LEU A 83 13.02 -3.50 -0.92
CA LEU A 83 12.33 -3.01 0.26
C LEU A 83 11.01 -3.78 0.52
N ALA A 84 10.23 -4.04 -0.53
CA ALA A 84 9.03 -4.87 -0.43
C ALA A 84 9.35 -6.30 0.04
N ARG A 85 10.39 -6.92 -0.53
CA ARG A 85 10.85 -8.26 -0.11
C ARG A 85 11.24 -8.28 1.36
N GLN A 86 11.88 -7.23 1.83
CA GLN A 86 12.31 -7.13 3.21
C GLN A 86 11.12 -6.96 4.16
N TYR A 87 10.21 -6.01 3.89
CA TYR A 87 9.01 -5.83 4.70
C TYR A 87 8.09 -7.05 4.70
N TYR A 88 8.10 -7.83 3.62
CA TYR A 88 7.38 -9.10 3.56
C TYR A 88 7.95 -10.11 4.57
N LYS A 89 9.28 -10.18 4.70
CA LYS A 89 9.93 -11.00 5.74
C LYS A 89 9.65 -10.47 7.15
N ASP A 90 9.54 -9.15 7.28
CA ASP A 90 9.24 -8.48 8.54
C ASP A 90 7.75 -8.66 8.95
N GLY A 91 6.91 -9.18 8.05
CA GLY A 91 5.53 -9.59 8.34
C GLY A 91 4.43 -8.68 7.81
N ALA A 92 4.71 -7.85 6.81
CA ALA A 92 3.68 -7.06 6.12
C ALA A 92 2.61 -7.96 5.49
N ASP A 93 1.33 -7.62 5.70
CA ASP A 93 0.19 -8.38 5.19
C ASP A 93 -0.20 -7.98 3.76
N GLU A 94 0.22 -6.80 3.31
CA GLU A 94 -0.15 -6.18 2.04
C GLU A 94 0.84 -5.07 1.66
N PHE A 95 1.04 -4.85 0.36
CA PHE A 95 1.84 -3.73 -0.16
C PHE A 95 1.03 -2.81 -1.07
N SER A 96 1.24 -1.51 -0.93
CA SER A 96 0.77 -0.48 -1.86
C SER A 96 1.96 0.25 -2.46
N PHE A 97 2.12 0.20 -3.79
CA PHE A 97 3.13 0.97 -4.51
C PHE A 97 2.49 2.24 -5.04
N LEU A 98 2.92 3.40 -4.55
CA LEU A 98 2.46 4.69 -5.03
C LEU A 98 3.41 5.19 -6.13
N ASN A 99 2.93 5.20 -7.36
CA ASN A 99 3.64 5.70 -8.52
C ASN A 99 3.63 7.23 -8.54
N ASN A 100 4.71 7.82 -8.04
CA ASN A 100 4.96 9.27 -8.08
C ASN A 100 6.10 9.62 -9.04
N THR A 101 6.31 8.78 -10.05
CA THR A 101 7.26 9.07 -11.13
C THR A 101 6.72 10.20 -12.01
N ALA A 102 7.61 11.07 -12.49
CA ALA A 102 7.26 12.26 -13.26
C ALA A 102 7.02 11.97 -14.76
N PHE A 103 6.49 10.80 -15.12
CA PHE A 103 6.21 10.49 -16.52
C PHE A 103 5.06 11.38 -17.01
N ARG A 104 5.42 12.39 -17.82
CA ARG A 104 4.48 13.33 -18.46
C ARG A 104 3.79 12.70 -19.66
N GLU A 105 4.38 11.66 -20.24
CA GLU A 105 3.85 10.93 -21.39
C GLU A 105 3.48 9.51 -20.99
N PHE A 106 2.36 9.05 -21.55
CA PHE A 106 1.61 7.83 -21.29
C PHE A 106 2.12 6.93 -20.17
N PRO A 107 1.39 6.82 -19.03
CA PRO A 107 1.81 5.96 -17.96
C PRO A 107 2.09 4.54 -18.45
N LEU A 108 1.25 3.90 -19.27
CA LEU A 108 1.23 2.44 -19.42
C LEU A 108 2.15 1.85 -20.51
N GLY A 109 2.65 2.65 -21.45
CA GLY A 109 3.38 2.15 -22.62
C GLY A 109 4.78 1.59 -22.32
N ASP A 110 5.42 2.07 -21.25
CA ASP A 110 6.82 1.77 -20.99
C ASP A 110 7.12 1.82 -19.47
N GLN A 111 6.44 0.99 -18.66
CA GLN A 111 6.45 1.16 -17.19
C GLN A 111 7.56 0.43 -16.44
N PRO A 112 8.56 1.16 -15.89
CA PRO A 112 9.29 0.73 -14.71
C PRO A 112 8.40 0.21 -13.57
N MET A 113 7.18 0.73 -13.41
CA MET A 113 6.26 0.29 -12.35
C MET A 113 5.65 -1.11 -12.58
N LEU A 114 5.29 -1.48 -13.81
CA LEU A 114 4.84 -2.85 -14.10
C LEU A 114 5.98 -3.85 -13.88
N GLN A 115 7.21 -3.47 -14.21
CA GLN A 115 8.39 -4.27 -13.90
C GLN A 115 8.60 -4.40 -12.39
N VAL A 116 8.48 -3.32 -11.62
CA VAL A 116 8.52 -3.37 -10.15
C VAL A 116 7.50 -4.36 -9.61
N LEU A 117 6.23 -4.30 -10.07
CA LEU A 117 5.19 -5.22 -9.64
C LEU A 117 5.52 -6.67 -10.01
N ARG A 118 6.00 -6.93 -11.23
CA ARG A 118 6.40 -8.27 -11.70
C ARG A 118 7.56 -8.85 -10.88
N TYR A 119 8.59 -8.05 -10.58
CA TYR A 119 9.73 -8.50 -9.78
C TYR A 119 9.36 -8.67 -8.31
N ALA A 120 8.50 -7.79 -7.77
CA ALA A 120 7.97 -7.91 -6.42
C ALA A 120 7.12 -9.17 -6.27
N SER A 121 6.21 -9.47 -7.19
CA SER A 121 5.34 -10.66 -7.13
C SER A 121 6.10 -11.98 -7.20
N GLY A 122 7.32 -12.00 -7.76
CA GLY A 122 8.19 -13.16 -7.73
C GLY A 122 8.78 -13.49 -6.34
N ASN A 123 8.75 -12.53 -5.40
CA ASN A 123 9.41 -12.64 -4.09
C ASN A 123 8.47 -12.37 -2.90
N VAL A 124 7.32 -11.73 -3.16
CA VAL A 124 6.35 -11.27 -2.16
C VAL A 124 5.02 -11.94 -2.44
N PHE A 125 4.58 -12.78 -1.51
CA PHE A 125 3.37 -13.62 -1.67
C PHE A 125 2.20 -13.12 -0.83
N VAL A 126 2.02 -11.79 -0.80
CA VAL A 126 0.88 -11.08 -0.22
C VAL A 126 0.27 -10.15 -1.27
N PRO A 127 -0.96 -9.63 -1.07
CA PRO A 127 -1.59 -8.74 -2.04
C PRO A 127 -0.74 -7.50 -2.35
N LEU A 128 -0.69 -7.14 -3.63
CA LEU A 128 0.02 -5.97 -4.15
C LEU A 128 -1.01 -5.02 -4.78
N THR A 129 -0.99 -3.77 -4.35
CA THR A 129 -1.82 -2.67 -4.86
C THR A 129 -0.90 -1.65 -5.53
N VAL A 130 -1.34 -1.04 -6.64
CA VAL A 130 -0.65 0.07 -7.28
C VAL A 130 -1.59 1.27 -7.38
N GLY A 131 -1.07 2.45 -7.03
CA GLY A 131 -1.78 3.73 -7.17
C GLY A 131 -0.91 4.73 -7.90
N GLY A 132 -1.52 5.79 -8.44
CA GLY A 132 -0.83 6.85 -9.19
C GLY A 132 -0.79 6.59 -10.70
N GLY A 133 -1.30 7.55 -11.48
CA GLY A 133 -1.33 7.45 -12.95
C GLY A 133 -2.39 6.53 -13.53
N ILE A 134 -3.29 5.97 -12.71
CA ILE A 134 -4.42 5.14 -13.17
C ILE A 134 -5.56 6.08 -13.59
N ARG A 135 -5.55 6.47 -14.87
CA ARG A 135 -6.58 7.31 -15.52
C ARG A 135 -6.59 7.05 -17.02
N ASP A 136 -7.71 7.34 -17.68
CA ASP A 136 -7.75 7.36 -19.14
C ASP A 136 -6.74 8.38 -19.66
N PHE A 137 -6.18 8.09 -20.83
CA PHE A 137 -5.11 8.89 -21.39
C PHE A 137 -5.31 9.08 -22.89
N THR A 138 -4.86 10.23 -23.41
CA THR A 138 -4.74 10.50 -24.84
C THR A 138 -3.30 10.87 -25.12
N ASP A 139 -2.67 10.17 -26.06
CA ASP A 139 -1.27 10.44 -26.41
C ASP A 139 -1.10 11.71 -27.26
N GLY A 140 0.16 12.10 -27.51
CA GLY A 140 0.48 13.26 -28.33
C GLY A 140 0.01 13.15 -29.79
N ASN A 141 -0.34 11.95 -30.25
CA ASN A 141 -0.89 11.68 -31.57
C ASN A 141 -2.42 11.65 -31.59
N GLY A 142 -3.08 11.96 -30.46
CA GLY A 142 -4.54 11.97 -30.33
C GLY A 142 -5.16 10.58 -30.15
N ARG A 143 -4.37 9.53 -29.93
CA ARG A 143 -4.90 8.18 -29.66
C ARG A 143 -5.43 8.13 -28.23
N PHE A 144 -6.73 7.96 -28.10
CA PHE A 144 -7.39 7.70 -26.82
C PHE A 144 -7.15 6.26 -26.36
N MET A 145 -6.86 6.11 -25.07
CA MET A 145 -6.61 4.83 -24.42
C MET A 145 -7.36 4.79 -23.10
N ALA A 146 -8.44 3.98 -23.07
CA ALA A 146 -9.14 3.65 -21.85
C ALA A 146 -8.29 2.72 -20.97
N ILE A 147 -8.28 2.93 -19.65
CA ILE A 147 -7.51 2.09 -18.71
C ILE A 147 -7.93 0.62 -18.84
N CYS A 148 -9.24 0.37 -18.84
CA CYS A 148 -9.78 -0.99 -18.78
C CYS A 148 -9.41 -1.81 -20.01
N GLU A 149 -9.36 -1.19 -21.19
CA GLU A 149 -9.12 -1.88 -22.47
C GLU A 149 -7.63 -2.14 -22.70
N ASN A 150 -6.76 -1.21 -22.33
CA ASN A 150 -5.33 -1.30 -22.65
C ASN A 150 -4.54 -2.18 -21.68
N TRP A 151 -5.06 -2.45 -20.47
CA TRP A 151 -4.40 -3.36 -19.54
C TRP A 151 -4.41 -4.82 -20.04
N GLU A 152 -5.52 -5.28 -20.62
CA GLU A 152 -5.60 -6.64 -21.19
C GLU A 152 -4.70 -6.80 -22.42
N GLU A 153 -4.61 -5.77 -23.27
CA GLU A 153 -3.78 -5.80 -24.49
C GLU A 153 -2.27 -5.69 -24.21
N GLN A 154 -1.85 -4.91 -23.21
CA GLN A 154 -0.43 -4.81 -22.82
C GLN A 154 0.04 -5.93 -21.91
N SER A 155 -0.87 -6.56 -21.16
CA SER A 155 -0.57 -7.78 -20.43
C SER A 155 -0.45 -9.00 -21.35
N ARG A 156 0.28 -8.94 -22.48
CA ARG A 156 0.65 -10.11 -23.33
C ARG A 156 1.47 -11.20 -22.60
N THR A 157 1.43 -11.19 -21.29
CA THR A 157 1.95 -12.15 -20.31
C THR A 157 0.75 -12.88 -19.71
N ASP A 158 0.90 -14.10 -19.20
CA ASP A 158 -0.18 -14.90 -18.58
C ASP A 158 -0.75 -14.33 -17.25
N LEU A 159 -0.97 -13.01 -17.19
CA LEU A 159 -1.57 -12.23 -16.12
C LEU A 159 -3.02 -11.78 -16.46
N PRO A 160 -3.90 -12.58 -17.09
CA PRO A 160 -5.26 -12.14 -17.35
C PRO A 160 -6.02 -11.96 -16.02
N SER A 161 -6.81 -10.89 -15.89
CA SER A 161 -7.72 -10.55 -14.78
C SER A 161 -7.11 -10.00 -13.47
N LEU A 162 -6.07 -9.16 -13.54
CA LEU A 162 -5.41 -8.62 -12.34
C LEU A 162 -6.24 -7.57 -11.55
N TRP A 163 -7.19 -6.89 -12.19
CA TRP A 163 -8.08 -5.92 -11.52
C TRP A 163 -9.28 -6.63 -10.89
N LYS A 164 -9.06 -7.32 -9.77
CA LYS A 164 -10.18 -7.91 -8.99
C LYS A 164 -10.81 -6.92 -8.00
N SER A 165 -10.19 -5.77 -7.77
CA SER A 165 -10.60 -4.81 -6.75
C SER A 165 -10.11 -3.40 -7.04
N VAL A 166 -10.97 -2.42 -6.78
CA VAL A 166 -10.64 -0.99 -6.81
C VAL A 166 -10.43 -0.50 -5.38
N VAL A 167 -9.33 0.23 -5.15
CA VAL A 167 -9.08 0.95 -3.88
C VAL A 167 -9.20 2.45 -4.17
N VAL A 168 -10.07 3.15 -3.45
CA VAL A 168 -10.23 4.59 -3.57
C VAL A 168 -9.39 5.28 -2.50
N SER A 169 -8.36 6.01 -2.93
CA SER A 169 -7.54 6.84 -2.03
C SER A 169 -8.24 8.18 -1.80
N ILE A 170 -8.47 8.53 -0.53
CA ILE A 170 -9.07 9.80 -0.12
C ILE A 170 -8.06 10.53 0.75
N ASP A 171 -7.67 11.74 0.36
CA ASP A 171 -6.76 12.60 1.11
C ASP A 171 -7.51 13.82 1.69
N PRO A 172 -8.11 13.67 2.89
CA PRO A 172 -8.94 14.70 3.49
C PRO A 172 -8.08 15.81 4.12
N ARG A 173 -8.38 17.07 3.79
CA ARG A 173 -7.76 18.23 4.44
C ARG A 173 -8.68 18.81 5.52
N ARG A 174 -8.15 18.93 6.75
CA ARG A 174 -8.84 19.67 7.82
C ARG A 174 -8.79 21.17 7.57
N VAL A 175 -9.95 21.81 7.62
CA VAL A 175 -10.09 23.26 7.52
C VAL A 175 -10.78 23.76 8.78
N TYR A 176 -10.14 24.68 9.50
CA TYR A 176 -10.71 25.32 10.69
C TYR A 176 -11.43 26.59 10.28
N VAL A 177 -12.74 26.64 10.48
CA VAL A 177 -13.59 27.78 10.11
C VAL A 177 -14.38 28.30 11.31
N LYS A 178 -14.64 29.62 11.31
CA LYS A 178 -15.51 30.26 12.31
C LYS A 178 -17.00 30.02 12.02
N ASP A 179 -17.36 29.87 10.74
CA ASP A 179 -18.71 29.62 10.25
C ASP A 179 -18.70 28.47 9.23
N LEU A 180 -19.65 27.53 9.36
CA LEU A 180 -19.83 26.43 8.42
C LEU A 180 -20.24 26.89 7.02
N LYS A 181 -20.76 28.11 6.87
CA LYS A 181 -21.05 28.71 5.56
C LYS A 181 -19.79 29.16 4.82
N ALA A 182 -18.64 29.23 5.49
CA ALA A 182 -17.37 29.67 4.91
C ALA A 182 -16.61 28.57 4.14
N VAL A 183 -17.16 27.34 4.09
CA VAL A 183 -16.56 26.22 3.35
C VAL A 183 -17.35 25.95 2.08
N GLU A 184 -16.62 25.95 0.96
CA GLU A 184 -17.16 25.77 -0.40
C GLU A 184 -17.61 24.32 -0.68
N PHE A 185 -17.06 23.35 0.04
CA PHE A 185 -17.30 21.92 -0.16
C PHE A 185 -18.20 21.33 0.92
N LYS A 186 -18.83 20.17 0.62
CA LYS A 186 -19.49 19.35 1.64
C LYS A 186 -18.46 18.97 2.70
N THR A 187 -18.63 19.49 3.91
CA THR A 187 -17.71 19.26 5.03
C THR A 187 -18.32 18.34 6.07
N VAL A 188 -17.43 17.59 6.72
CA VAL A 188 -17.76 16.79 7.89
C VAL A 188 -17.22 17.50 9.11
N LYS A 189 -18.10 17.86 10.05
CA LYS A 189 -17.71 18.52 11.29
C LYS A 189 -17.06 17.50 12.23
N VAL A 190 -15.81 17.77 12.60
CA VAL A 190 -15.03 17.00 13.58
C VAL A 190 -14.76 17.88 14.81
N ARG A 191 -14.72 17.26 16.01
CA ARG A 191 -14.66 18.00 17.28
C ARG A 191 -13.25 18.15 17.85
N LYS A 192 -12.39 17.14 17.70
CA LYS A 192 -11.00 17.24 18.17
C LYS A 192 -10.11 17.84 17.08
N PRO A 193 -9.06 18.58 17.45
CA PRO A 193 -8.02 18.99 16.51
C PRO A 193 -7.35 17.75 15.88
N GLY A 194 -6.85 17.90 14.64
CA GLY A 194 -6.12 16.82 13.97
C GLY A 194 -4.83 16.47 14.71
N GLN A 195 -4.52 15.18 14.83
CA GLN A 195 -3.36 14.67 15.59
C GLN A 195 -2.03 14.70 14.81
N GLY A 196 -1.90 15.51 13.75
CA GLY A 196 -0.67 15.61 12.98
C GLY A 196 -0.34 14.34 12.20
N LYS A 197 0.92 13.86 12.27
CA LYS A 197 1.49 12.77 11.44
C LYS A 197 1.08 11.33 11.85
N VAL A 198 0.07 11.19 12.71
CA VAL A 198 -0.49 9.93 13.22
C VAL A 198 -1.83 9.64 12.51
N PHE A 199 -2.48 8.50 12.80
CA PHE A 199 -3.84 8.21 12.35
C PHE A 199 -4.84 9.21 12.95
N ASP A 200 -5.66 9.84 12.12
CA ASP A 200 -6.74 10.70 12.57
C ASP A 200 -7.95 9.86 13.04
N ILE A 201 -7.92 9.48 14.33
CA ILE A 201 -8.91 8.55 14.90
C ILE A 201 -10.34 9.03 14.73
N ASP A 202 -10.61 10.33 14.96
CA ASP A 202 -11.97 10.87 14.86
C ASP A 202 -12.49 10.80 13.41
N LEU A 203 -11.64 11.14 12.44
CA LEU A 203 -12.01 11.10 11.03
C LEU A 203 -12.19 9.66 10.53
N ILE A 204 -11.25 8.77 10.86
CA ILE A 204 -11.30 7.36 10.49
C ILE A 204 -12.52 6.70 11.10
N LYS A 205 -12.82 6.98 12.38
CA LYS A 205 -14.02 6.47 13.03
C LYS A 205 -15.28 6.93 12.29
N LEU A 206 -15.39 8.21 11.98
CA LEU A 206 -16.56 8.74 11.28
C LEU A 206 -16.77 8.08 9.93
N ILE A 207 -15.70 7.91 9.14
CA ILE A 207 -15.80 7.28 7.82
C ILE A 207 -16.14 5.78 7.98
N SER A 208 -15.42 5.06 8.83
CA SER A 208 -15.61 3.62 9.03
C SER A 208 -16.96 3.26 9.66
N ASP A 209 -17.57 4.16 10.43
CA ASP A 209 -18.94 3.99 10.95
C ASP A 209 -20.01 4.31 9.88
N ALA A 210 -19.69 5.13 8.88
CA ALA A 210 -20.64 5.60 7.86
C ALA A 210 -20.74 4.69 6.62
N VAL A 211 -19.73 3.86 6.35
CA VAL A 211 -19.68 3.01 5.14
C VAL A 211 -19.65 1.53 5.48
N SER A 212 -20.26 0.70 4.63
CA SER A 212 -20.25 -0.75 4.77
C SER A 212 -19.03 -1.43 4.13
N ILE A 213 -18.27 -0.70 3.31
CA ILE A 213 -17.05 -1.20 2.66
C ILE A 213 -15.84 -1.15 3.60
N PRO A 214 -14.85 -2.05 3.44
CA PRO A 214 -13.65 -2.04 4.28
C PRO A 214 -12.86 -0.73 4.18
N VAL A 215 -12.56 -0.12 5.32
CA VAL A 215 -11.73 1.09 5.41
C VAL A 215 -10.30 0.74 5.80
N ILE A 216 -9.34 1.26 5.04
CA ILE A 216 -7.90 1.22 5.35
C ILE A 216 -7.53 2.57 5.97
N ALA A 217 -7.17 2.58 7.25
CA ALA A 217 -6.66 3.77 7.91
C ALA A 217 -5.26 4.08 7.38
N SER A 218 -5.00 5.30 6.92
CA SER A 218 -3.67 5.72 6.43
C SER A 218 -3.05 6.73 7.39
N GLY A 219 -1.74 6.58 7.65
CA GLY A 219 -0.99 7.45 8.55
C GLY A 219 0.52 7.39 8.30
N VAL A 220 1.27 8.36 8.82
CA VAL A 220 2.72 8.53 8.57
C VAL A 220 3.57 7.90 9.69
N THR A 221 2.96 7.19 10.64
CA THR A 221 3.63 6.72 11.86
C THR A 221 4.10 5.25 11.80
N GLY A 222 5.20 4.96 12.50
CA GLY A 222 5.80 3.62 12.59
C GLY A 222 5.74 2.97 13.96
N ALA A 223 5.18 3.66 14.98
CA ALA A 223 5.08 3.10 16.33
C ALA A 223 3.87 2.18 16.46
N VAL A 224 4.06 1.02 17.10
CA VAL A 224 3.08 -0.06 17.22
C VAL A 224 1.83 0.37 18.00
N GLU A 225 1.99 1.31 18.93
CA GLU A 225 0.94 1.84 19.79
C GLU A 225 -0.15 2.52 18.94
N HIS A 226 0.22 3.22 17.87
CA HIS A 226 -0.74 3.89 17.00
C HIS A 226 -1.58 2.91 16.17
N PHE A 227 -1.02 1.76 15.80
CA PHE A 227 -1.79 0.68 15.17
C PHE A 227 -2.80 0.08 16.15
N THR A 228 -2.37 -0.10 17.40
CA THR A 228 -3.24 -0.62 18.46
C THR A 228 -4.39 0.34 18.74
N GLU A 229 -4.10 1.64 18.81
CA GLU A 229 -5.10 2.69 18.99
C GLU A 229 -6.12 2.70 17.84
N VAL A 230 -5.68 2.74 16.58
CA VAL A 230 -6.61 2.81 15.44
C VAL A 230 -7.51 1.58 15.36
N PHE A 231 -6.99 0.38 15.65
CA PHE A 231 -7.80 -0.84 15.62
C PHE A 231 -8.74 -1.00 16.81
N ARG A 232 -8.45 -0.35 17.93
CA ARG A 232 -9.28 -0.35 19.13
C ARG A 232 -10.38 0.70 19.08
N GLU A 233 -10.06 1.88 18.59
CA GLU A 233 -10.95 3.05 18.65
C GLU A 233 -11.81 3.22 17.38
N THR A 234 -11.52 2.47 16.30
CA THR A 234 -12.23 2.58 15.01
C THR A 234 -12.64 1.22 14.42
N ASN A 235 -13.51 1.25 13.42
CA ASN A 235 -13.92 0.07 12.65
C ASN A 235 -13.02 -0.18 11.42
N ALA A 236 -11.82 0.41 11.38
CA ALA A 236 -10.85 0.16 10.32
C ALA A 236 -10.51 -1.35 10.21
N SER A 237 -10.51 -1.84 8.98
CA SER A 237 -10.22 -3.23 8.63
C SER A 237 -8.72 -3.48 8.44
N ALA A 238 -7.98 -2.43 8.06
CA ALA A 238 -6.53 -2.43 7.92
C ALA A 238 -5.97 -1.07 8.30
N ALA A 239 -4.68 -1.04 8.60
CA ALA A 239 -3.91 0.18 8.80
C ALA A 239 -2.70 0.16 7.88
N LEU A 240 -2.50 1.25 7.15
CA LEU A 240 -1.45 1.46 6.18
C LEU A 240 -0.44 2.45 6.76
N THR A 241 0.84 2.10 6.66
CA THR A 241 1.94 3.00 6.98
C THR A 241 2.90 3.15 5.80
N ALA A 242 3.37 4.38 5.60
CA ALA A 242 4.50 4.68 4.72
C ALA A 242 5.85 4.67 5.48
N ARG A 243 5.83 4.41 6.79
CA ARG A 243 7.01 4.37 7.66
C ARG A 243 6.89 3.21 8.65
N ILE A 244 7.55 2.10 8.38
CA ILE A 244 7.88 1.13 9.43
C ILE A 244 9.19 1.59 10.07
N SER A 245 9.22 1.68 11.41
CA SER A 245 10.26 2.30 12.26
C SER A 245 11.73 2.07 11.86
N ASP A 246 12.56 3.08 12.16
CA ASP A 246 14.03 3.08 12.35
C ASP A 246 15.00 2.64 11.23
N ARG A 247 14.66 2.85 9.95
CA ARG A 247 15.69 2.74 8.90
C ARG A 247 16.41 4.06 8.66
N LYS A 248 17.74 4.00 8.73
CA LYS A 248 18.66 5.04 8.25
C LYS A 248 18.56 5.12 6.73
N GLU A 249 18.56 6.34 6.22
CA GLU A 249 18.68 6.63 4.79
C GLU A 249 19.97 5.99 4.25
N VAL A 250 19.91 5.43 3.04
CA VAL A 250 21.06 4.78 2.42
C VAL A 250 21.66 5.79 1.45
N ASN A 251 22.85 6.29 1.78
CA ASN A 251 23.66 7.15 0.91
C ASN A 251 24.27 6.36 -0.24
#